data_AF-A0A7W1CA27-F1
#
_entry.id   AF-A0A7W1CA27-F1
#
_cell.length_a   1.000
_cell.length_b   1.000
_cell.length_c   1.000
_cell.angle_alpha   90.00
_cell.angle_beta   90.00
_cell.angle_gamma   90.00
#
_symmetry.space_group_name_H-M   'P 1'
#
loop_
_entity.id
_entity.type
_entity.pdbx_description
1 polymer ?
#
loop_
_entity_poly.entity_id
_entity_poly.type
_entity_poly.pdbx_seq_one_letter_code
_entity_poly.pdbx_strand_id
1 'polypeptide(L)'
;MKDGVRIRPIDSPLASDSIVVLRPTLEESHIAAALAQALLHEGKPYDFDFDFSCSHRMVCTEVVYRAYDGVADVRFDLKRHVGRFALAAGDLLRMALAEKHFTVVAVFSPAHGAELHRGLQAVEIVRSKEG
;
A
#
# COMPACT_ATOMS: atom_id res chain seq x y z
N MET A 1 6.92 16.21 10.71
CA MET A 1 5.47 16.51 10.75
C MET A 1 4.80 15.56 9.76
N LYS A 2 3.78 14.77 10.15
CA LYS A 2 3.06 13.89 9.22
C LYS A 2 2.06 14.75 8.45
N ASP A 3 2.37 15.02 7.19
CA ASP A 3 1.86 16.15 6.41
C ASP A 3 0.86 15.76 5.30
N GLY A 4 0.20 14.62 5.47
CA GLY A 4 -0.83 14.12 4.57
C GLY A 4 -0.29 13.48 3.31
N VAL A 5 -0.97 13.70 2.18
CA VAL A 5 -0.60 13.12 0.89
C VAL A 5 0.28 14.10 0.12
N ARG A 6 1.48 13.65 -0.29
CA ARG A 6 2.47 14.47 -0.99
C ARG A 6 3.17 13.65 -2.07
N ILE A 7 3.52 14.28 -3.18
CA ILE A 7 4.52 13.74 -4.11
C ILE A 7 5.91 13.99 -3.52
N ARG A 8 6.71 12.93 -3.43
CA ARG A 8 8.06 12.99 -2.85
C ARG A 8 9.04 12.16 -3.67
N PRO A 9 10.34 12.51 -3.65
CA PRO A 9 11.36 11.62 -4.16
C PRO A 9 11.41 10.33 -3.35
N ILE A 10 11.96 9.28 -3.95
CA ILE A 10 11.94 7.92 -3.40
C ILE A 10 12.80 7.76 -2.12
N ASP A 11 13.74 8.66 -1.88
CA ASP A 11 14.57 8.68 -0.67
C ASP A 11 13.76 8.84 0.62
N SER A 12 12.63 9.56 0.57
CA SER A 12 11.77 9.79 1.72
C SER A 12 11.14 8.50 2.27
N PRO A 13 10.42 7.67 1.49
CA PRO A 13 9.91 6.39 1.98
C PRO A 13 11.01 5.34 2.17
N LEU A 14 12.13 5.43 1.44
CA LEU A 14 13.24 4.48 1.61
C LEU A 14 14.05 4.67 2.89
N ALA A 15 13.80 5.73 3.65
CA ALA A 15 14.39 5.94 4.98
C ALA A 15 13.74 5.07 6.08
N SER A 16 12.75 4.22 5.75
CA SER A 16 12.15 3.27 6.69
C SER A 16 13.12 2.14 7.06
N ASP A 17 12.97 1.61 8.26
CA ASP A 17 13.74 0.48 8.77
C ASP A 17 13.37 -0.84 8.10
N SER A 18 12.21 -0.95 7.46
CA SER A 18 11.81 -2.11 6.66
C SER A 18 10.90 -1.68 5.52
N ILE A 19 11.03 -2.36 4.37
CA ILE A 19 10.37 -1.96 3.12
C ILE A 19 9.92 -3.19 2.36
N VAL A 20 8.69 -3.16 1.84
CA VAL A 20 8.19 -4.14 0.86
C VAL A 20 7.78 -3.37 -0.39
N VAL A 21 8.20 -3.88 -1.56
CA VAL A 21 7.77 -3.35 -2.85
C VAL A 21 6.73 -4.28 -3.45
N LEU A 22 5.50 -3.77 -3.57
CA LEU A 22 4.41 -4.44 -4.26
C LEU A 22 4.27 -3.89 -5.68
N ARG A 23 3.95 -4.76 -6.63
CA ARG A 23 3.68 -4.38 -8.02
C ARG A 23 2.30 -4.83 -8.45
N PRO A 24 1.45 -3.94 -8.99
CA PRO A 24 0.17 -4.34 -9.55
C PRO A 24 0.37 -5.23 -10.78
N THR A 25 -0.48 -6.24 -10.93
CA THR A 25 -0.52 -7.18 -12.07
C THR A 25 -1.72 -6.89 -12.99
N LEU A 26 -2.00 -5.60 -13.19
CA LEU A 26 -3.08 -5.11 -14.04
C LEU A 26 -2.53 -4.63 -15.38
N GLU A 27 -3.41 -4.49 -16.38
CA GLU A 27 -3.10 -3.80 -17.63
C GLU A 27 -2.60 -2.37 -17.40
N GLU A 28 -1.69 -1.90 -18.25
CA GLU A 28 -1.07 -0.57 -18.12
C GLU A 28 -2.09 0.57 -18.08
N SER A 29 -3.20 0.45 -18.82
CA SER A 29 -4.29 1.43 -18.82
C SER A 29 -4.98 1.56 -17.46
N HIS A 30 -5.19 0.44 -16.76
CA HIS A 30 -5.74 0.42 -15.41
C HIS A 30 -4.76 0.98 -14.38
N ILE A 31 -3.47 0.67 -14.52
CA ILE A 31 -2.42 1.24 -13.66
C ILE A 31 -2.37 2.77 -13.85
N ALA A 32 -2.41 3.26 -15.09
CA ALA A 32 -2.42 4.69 -15.39
C ALA A 32 -3.66 5.38 -14.80
N ALA A 33 -4.84 4.77 -14.92
CA ALA A 33 -6.07 5.28 -14.30
C ALA A 33 -5.94 5.36 -12.77
N ALA A 34 -5.37 4.32 -12.14
CA ALA A 34 -5.19 4.29 -10.69
C ALA A 34 -4.19 5.35 -10.19
N LEU A 35 -3.09 5.55 -10.92
CA LEU A 35 -2.13 6.62 -10.63
C LEU A 35 -2.76 8.00 -10.77
N ALA A 36 -3.55 8.23 -11.83
CA ALA A 36 -4.26 9.49 -12.02
C ALA A 36 -5.24 9.76 -10.87
N GLN A 37 -6.00 8.75 -10.43
CA GLN A 37 -6.87 8.87 -9.26
C GLN A 37 -6.09 9.18 -7.99
N ALA A 38 -4.97 8.49 -7.72
CA ALA A 38 -4.14 8.73 -6.54
C ALA A 38 -3.65 10.19 -6.47
N LEU A 39 -3.26 10.77 -7.61
CA LEU A 39 -2.77 12.15 -7.69
C LEU A 39 -3.83 13.19 -7.34
N LEU A 40 -5.13 12.90 -7.54
CA LEU A 40 -6.22 13.80 -7.11
C LEU A 40 -6.28 14.01 -5.59
N HIS A 41 -5.59 13.16 -4.83
CA HIS A 41 -5.53 13.26 -3.39
C HIS A 41 -4.32 14.04 -2.87
N GLU A 42 -3.41 14.49 -3.74
CA GLU A 42 -2.27 15.31 -3.34
C GLU A 42 -2.73 16.56 -2.56
N GLY A 43 -2.01 16.88 -1.49
CA GLY A 43 -2.29 18.05 -0.65
C GLY A 43 -3.33 17.81 0.44
N LYS A 44 -4.05 16.68 0.41
CA LYS A 44 -4.98 16.33 1.49
C LYS A 44 -4.24 16.09 2.82
N PRO A 45 -4.69 16.68 3.94
CA PRO A 45 -4.08 16.47 5.25
C PRO A 45 -4.18 15.02 5.73
N TYR A 46 -3.30 14.64 6.65
CA TYR A 46 -3.34 13.31 7.27
C TYR A 46 -4.55 13.18 8.18
N ASP A 47 -5.23 12.04 8.11
CA ASP A 47 -6.32 11.71 9.02
C ASP A 47 -5.81 11.00 10.28
N PHE A 48 -5.78 11.72 11.40
CA PHE A 48 -5.42 11.16 12.71
C PHE A 48 -6.59 10.50 13.43
N ASP A 49 -7.82 10.77 12.98
CA ASP A 49 -9.02 10.17 13.54
C ASP A 49 -9.29 8.81 12.89
N PHE A 50 -8.63 8.48 11.78
CA PHE A 50 -8.83 7.24 11.00
C PHE A 50 -10.28 7.07 10.56
N ASP A 51 -10.91 8.15 10.11
CA ASP A 51 -12.30 8.22 9.64
C ASP A 51 -12.42 8.13 8.11
N PHE A 52 -12.50 6.91 7.59
CA PHE A 52 -12.62 6.62 6.16
C PHE A 52 -13.97 7.08 5.55
N SER A 53 -14.91 7.59 6.37
CA SER A 53 -16.15 8.18 5.87
C SER A 53 -15.93 9.55 5.22
N CYS A 54 -14.79 10.20 5.46
CA CYS A 54 -14.55 11.57 5.01
C CYS A 54 -13.26 11.72 4.21
N SER A 55 -13.37 11.85 2.89
CA SER A 55 -12.23 11.88 1.95
C SER A 55 -11.43 13.19 1.90
N HIS A 56 -11.67 14.12 2.82
CA HIS A 56 -10.96 15.41 2.94
C HIS A 56 -9.64 15.31 3.71
N ARG A 57 -9.47 14.24 4.49
CA ARG A 57 -8.23 13.81 5.15
C ARG A 57 -8.00 12.35 4.77
N MET A 58 -6.76 11.88 4.72
CA MET A 58 -6.51 10.46 4.37
C MET A 58 -5.44 9.80 5.22
N VAL A 59 -5.62 8.49 5.39
CA VAL A 59 -4.63 7.57 5.96
C VAL A 59 -3.74 7.01 4.83
N CYS A 60 -2.53 6.55 5.16
CA CYS A 60 -1.54 6.08 4.17
C CYS A 60 -2.09 4.99 3.22
N THR A 61 -2.78 3.99 3.75
CA THR A 61 -3.38 2.89 2.96
C THR A 61 -4.68 3.30 2.27
N GLU A 62 -5.33 4.39 2.71
CA GLU A 62 -6.51 4.93 2.03
C GLU A 62 -6.14 5.48 0.64
N VAL A 63 -4.94 6.06 0.48
CA VAL A 63 -4.45 6.48 -0.85
C VAL A 63 -4.47 5.31 -1.83
N VAL A 64 -4.00 4.13 -1.40
CA VAL A 64 -3.99 2.92 -2.24
C VAL A 64 -5.42 2.43 -2.50
N TYR A 65 -6.28 2.38 -1.47
CA TYR A 65 -7.68 2.01 -1.64
C TYR A 65 -8.39 2.90 -2.67
N ARG A 66 -8.30 4.22 -2.51
CA ARG A 66 -8.95 5.20 -3.39
C ARG A 66 -8.37 5.22 -4.80
N ALA A 67 -7.07 4.93 -4.94
CA ALA A 67 -6.42 4.84 -6.24
C ALA A 67 -6.95 3.70 -7.10
N TYR A 68 -7.41 2.59 -6.50
CA TYR A 68 -7.92 1.45 -7.25
C TYR A 68 -9.45 1.29 -7.15
N ASP A 69 -10.15 2.23 -6.50
CA ASP A 69 -11.60 2.17 -6.32
C ASP A 69 -12.31 2.33 -7.68
N GLY A 70 -13.00 1.28 -8.11
CA GLY A 70 -13.63 1.21 -9.43
C GLY A 70 -12.66 0.99 -10.60
N VAL A 71 -11.40 0.64 -10.34
CA VAL A 71 -10.40 0.31 -11.38
C VAL A 71 -10.32 -1.20 -11.59
N ALA A 72 -10.52 -1.63 -12.84
CA ALA A 72 -10.57 -3.04 -13.22
C ALA A 72 -11.58 -3.82 -12.33
N ASP A 73 -11.19 -4.99 -11.84
CA ASP A 73 -11.94 -5.80 -10.88
C ASP A 73 -11.32 -5.80 -9.48
N VAL A 74 -10.43 -4.84 -9.17
CA VAL A 74 -9.75 -4.74 -7.88
C VAL A 74 -10.77 -4.52 -6.77
N ARG A 75 -10.78 -5.44 -5.80
CA ARG A 75 -11.62 -5.34 -4.60
C ARG A 75 -10.79 -5.53 -3.35
N PHE A 76 -10.84 -4.53 -2.47
CA PHE A 76 -10.26 -4.61 -1.15
C PHE A 76 -11.30 -5.12 -0.15
N ASP A 77 -10.93 -6.11 0.65
CA ASP A 77 -11.72 -6.54 1.80
C ASP A 77 -11.46 -5.58 2.97
N LEU A 78 -12.25 -4.50 3.05
CA LEU A 78 -12.15 -3.55 4.15
C LEU A 78 -12.65 -4.19 5.43
N LYS A 79 -11.79 -4.23 6.45
CA LYS A 79 -12.13 -4.79 7.76
C LYS A 79 -12.55 -3.69 8.71
N ARG A 80 -13.44 -4.04 9.64
CA ARG A 80 -13.79 -3.13 10.74
C ARG A 80 -12.69 -3.10 11.79
N HIS A 81 -12.09 -1.93 11.95
CA HIS A 81 -11.18 -1.62 13.04
C HIS A 81 -11.81 -0.51 13.88
N VAL A 82 -12.10 -0.79 15.17
CA VAL A 82 -12.72 0.17 16.11
C VAL A 82 -13.98 0.84 15.52
N GLY A 83 -14.85 0.05 14.88
CA GLY A 83 -16.12 0.52 14.32
C GLY A 83 -16.04 1.23 12.96
N ARG A 84 -14.84 1.44 12.40
CA ARG A 84 -14.62 2.06 11.10
C ARG A 84 -14.02 1.07 10.12
N PHE A 85 -14.39 1.15 8.84
CA PHE A 85 -13.78 0.34 7.79
C PHE A 85 -12.40 0.91 7.47
N ALA A 86 -11.38 0.05 7.48
CA ALA A 86 -10.03 0.44 7.13
C ALA A 86 -9.34 -0.67 6.34
N LEU A 87 -8.28 -0.29 5.64
CA LEU A 87 -7.36 -1.21 4.96
C LEU A 87 -6.04 -1.21 5.70
N ALA A 88 -5.62 -2.33 6.29
CA ALA A 88 -4.30 -2.42 6.91
C ALA A 88 -3.23 -2.71 5.86
N ALA A 89 -1.98 -2.32 6.14
CA ALA A 89 -0.85 -2.65 5.25
C ALA A 89 -0.71 -4.18 5.06
N GLY A 90 -0.93 -4.97 6.12
CA GLY A 90 -0.93 -6.44 6.03
C GLY A 90 -2.02 -7.01 5.14
N ASP A 91 -3.16 -6.31 4.94
CA ASP A 91 -4.16 -6.77 3.97
C ASP A 91 -3.63 -6.68 2.52
N LEU A 92 -2.86 -5.63 2.20
CA LEU A 92 -2.18 -5.51 0.90
C LEU A 92 -1.12 -6.61 0.72
N LEU A 93 -0.37 -6.94 1.79
CA LEU A 93 0.60 -8.03 1.76
C LEU A 93 -0.08 -9.38 1.52
N ARG A 94 -1.20 -9.66 2.21
CA ARG A 94 -1.99 -10.88 1.99
C ARG A 94 -2.55 -10.97 0.58
N MET A 95 -3.03 -9.86 0.01
CA MET A 95 -3.46 -9.83 -1.39
C MET A 95 -2.30 -10.19 -2.33
N ALA A 96 -1.12 -9.61 -2.10
CA ALA A 96 0.06 -9.90 -2.91
C ALA A 96 0.56 -11.35 -2.76
N LEU A 97 0.55 -11.90 -1.54
CA LEU A 97 0.92 -13.30 -1.27
C LEU A 97 -0.08 -14.30 -1.87
N ALA A 98 -1.34 -13.88 -2.04
CA ALA A 98 -2.38 -14.65 -2.72
C ALA A 98 -2.42 -14.38 -4.23
N GLU A 99 -1.46 -13.61 -4.77
CA GLU A 99 -1.36 -13.21 -6.18
C GLU A 99 -2.62 -12.52 -6.72
N LYS A 100 -3.34 -11.80 -5.84
CA LYS A 100 -4.55 -11.03 -6.18
C LYS A 100 -4.19 -9.59 -6.48
N HIS A 101 -4.15 -9.25 -7.77
CA HIS A 101 -3.86 -7.92 -8.33
C HIS A 101 -2.49 -7.32 -8.00
N PHE A 102 -1.73 -7.90 -7.06
CA PHE A 102 -0.40 -7.46 -6.67
C PHE A 102 0.55 -8.65 -6.55
N THR A 103 1.84 -8.37 -6.68
CA THR A 103 2.93 -9.32 -6.43
C THR A 103 4.02 -8.68 -5.58
N VAL A 104 4.73 -9.50 -4.81
CA VAL A 104 5.92 -9.06 -4.06
C VAL A 104 7.11 -9.04 -5.00
N VAL A 105 7.75 -7.88 -5.15
CA VAL A 105 8.93 -7.71 -6.01
C VAL A 105 10.22 -7.77 -5.22
N ALA A 106 10.24 -7.07 -4.08
CA ALA A 106 11.43 -6.98 -3.24
C ALA A 106 11.05 -6.70 -1.79
N VAL A 107 11.94 -7.06 -0.87
CA VAL A 107 11.82 -6.76 0.55
C VAL A 107 13.19 -6.45 1.15
N PHE A 108 13.22 -5.44 2.01
CA PHE A 108 14.32 -5.16 2.91
C PHE A 108 13.80 -5.26 4.34
N SER A 109 14.47 -6.06 5.17
CA SER A 109 14.14 -6.21 6.59
C SER A 109 15.41 -6.49 7.39
N PRO A 110 15.78 -5.66 8.37
CA PRO A 110 16.96 -5.84 9.21
C PRO A 110 16.99 -7.18 9.96
N ALA A 111 15.81 -7.77 10.21
CA ALA A 111 15.68 -9.11 10.80
C ALA A 111 16.22 -10.23 9.90
N HIS A 112 16.39 -9.96 8.60
CA HIS A 112 16.90 -10.90 7.59
C HIS A 112 18.23 -10.43 6.98
N GLY A 113 18.90 -9.45 7.62
CA GLY A 113 20.18 -8.91 7.18
C GLY A 113 20.08 -7.52 6.56
N ALA A 114 21.19 -7.05 5.99
CA ALA A 114 21.30 -5.72 5.39
C ALA A 114 21.04 -5.71 3.87
N GLU A 115 20.66 -6.85 3.29
CA GLU A 115 20.51 -7.02 1.85
C GLU A 115 19.05 -6.82 1.39
N LEU A 116 18.89 -6.43 0.13
CA LEU A 116 17.59 -6.39 -0.53
C LEU A 116 17.30 -7.77 -1.14
N HIS A 117 16.27 -8.44 -0.65
CA HIS A 117 15.83 -9.73 -1.19
C HIS A 117 14.82 -9.53 -2.31
N ARG A 118 14.82 -10.45 -3.29
CA ARG A 118 13.93 -10.45 -4.47
C ARG A 118 13.43 -11.87 -4.78
N GLY A 119 12.42 -11.98 -5.63
CA GLY A 119 11.89 -13.28 -6.07
C GLY A 119 11.35 -14.11 -4.90
N LEU A 120 11.59 -15.42 -4.93
CA LEU A 120 11.08 -16.36 -3.91
C LEU A 120 11.50 -15.99 -2.49
N GLN A 121 12.75 -15.57 -2.28
CA GLN A 121 13.22 -15.15 -0.95
C GLN A 121 12.40 -13.97 -0.41
N ALA A 122 12.04 -13.01 -1.27
CA ALA A 122 11.23 -11.89 -0.83
C ALA A 122 9.83 -12.32 -0.41
N VAL A 123 9.22 -13.24 -1.16
CA VAL A 123 7.90 -13.82 -0.84
C VAL A 123 7.94 -14.57 0.49
N GLU A 124 9.00 -15.35 0.74
CA GLU A 124 9.18 -16.11 2.00
C GLU A 124 9.33 -15.19 3.21
N ILE A 125 10.13 -14.12 3.09
CA ILE A 125 10.33 -13.12 4.14
C ILE A 125 9.02 -12.36 4.44
N VAL A 126 8.25 -11.97 3.41
CA VAL A 126 6.95 -11.32 3.62
C VAL A 126 5.97 -12.28 4.29
N ARG A 127 5.97 -13.56 3.89
CA ARG A 127 5.10 -14.59 4.50
C ARG A 127 5.42 -14.84 5.97
N SER A 128 6.70 -14.81 6.37
CA SER A 128 7.10 -15.00 7.77
C SER A 128 6.67 -13.86 8.71
N LYS A 129 6.23 -12.72 8.17
CA LYS A 129 5.70 -11.58 8.93
C LYS A 129 4.17 -11.57 9.07
N GLU A 130 3.46 -12.38 8.28
CA GLU A 130 2.00 -12.48 8.30
C GLU A 130 1.48 -13.67 9.12
N GLY A 131 2.38 -14.54 9.61
CA GLY A 131 2.07 -15.65 10.53
C GLY A 131 2.24 -15.24 11.98
#